data_AF-A0AAU4I4A7-F1
#
_entry.id   AF-A0AAU4I4A7-F1
#
_cell.length_a   1.000
_cell.length_b   1.000
_cell.length_c   1.000
_cell.angle_alpha   90.00
_cell.angle_beta   90.00
_cell.angle_gamma   90.00
#
_symmetry.space_group_name_H-M   'P 1'
#
loop_
_entity.id
_entity.type
_entity.pdbx_description
1 polymer ?
#
loop_
_entity_poly.entity_id
_entity_poly.type
_entity_poly.pdbx_seq_one_letter_code
_entity_poly.pdbx_strand_id
1 'polypeptide(L)'
;MSSQVHVAEHAISVAAPVGVVYGLLADPLRWPVLFPSYVHVERIDGDGFRELLHLWDMTSDGLRALHVRRHLHPHTRTVETERIEPLTQQVTGRGVWRVTPGPGGGSVLTLRRELGPSPFPVPSAGAGEAAQVLGTEVRARLDEVRAVAERWERLDELLLAFSDSVHTNGPPELVYDFLQRVEDWPDLVPHIEWTEVSTDAPGVQVVDIDSTAWDGGDTVTSGAVRLCFPAAGYIVHKDVVPPEILAGHTVQWSLLPDSSGLTAVCTHSVMLREEALVSFLGAGATLTDARHEVRTGLGQASAEILGLAKWHAESALRRVG
;
A
#
# COMPACT_ATOMS: atom_id res chain seq x y z
N MET A 1 1.80 -13.84 -38.47
CA MET A 1 0.81 -14.41 -37.55
C MET A 1 0.17 -13.24 -36.81
N SER A 2 -1.09 -12.91 -37.08
CA SER A 2 -1.78 -11.78 -36.43
C SER A 2 -1.96 -12.09 -34.94
N SER A 3 -1.33 -11.29 -34.08
CA SER A 3 -1.68 -11.23 -32.66
C SER A 3 -3.09 -10.66 -32.55
N GLN A 4 -4.04 -11.47 -32.09
CA GLN A 4 -5.42 -11.03 -31.90
C GLN A 4 -5.47 -10.20 -30.61
N VAL A 5 -5.60 -8.89 -30.77
CA VAL A 5 -5.75 -7.96 -29.64
C VAL A 5 -7.15 -8.14 -29.06
N HIS A 6 -7.23 -8.65 -27.83
CA HIS A 6 -8.50 -8.75 -27.10
C HIS A 6 -8.79 -7.41 -26.41
N VAL A 7 -9.90 -6.79 -26.80
CA VAL A 7 -10.40 -5.54 -26.20
C VAL A 7 -11.52 -5.87 -25.23
N ALA A 8 -11.44 -5.37 -24.00
CA ALA A 8 -12.49 -5.52 -22.99
C ALA A 8 -12.77 -4.18 -22.32
N GLU A 9 -14.04 -3.87 -22.09
CA GLU A 9 -14.47 -2.64 -21.43
C GLU A 9 -15.37 -2.98 -20.23
N HIS A 10 -15.12 -2.30 -19.11
CA HIS A 10 -15.92 -2.41 -17.89
C HIS A 10 -16.24 -1.01 -17.39
N ALA A 11 -17.46 -0.80 -16.92
CA ALA A 11 -17.91 0.49 -16.42
C ALA A 11 -18.74 0.32 -15.15
N ILE A 12 -18.64 1.30 -14.25
CA ILE A 12 -19.42 1.36 -13.01
C ILE A 12 -19.91 2.80 -12.78
N SER A 13 -21.10 2.93 -12.20
CA SER A 13 -21.59 4.23 -11.71
C SER A 13 -21.05 4.50 -10.32
N VAL A 14 -20.61 5.73 -10.06
CA VAL A 14 -20.03 6.16 -8.80
C VAL A 14 -20.79 7.38 -8.30
N ALA A 15 -21.30 7.33 -7.07
CA ALA A 15 -21.99 8.45 -6.43
C ALA A 15 -21.01 9.52 -5.92
N ALA A 16 -20.11 9.97 -6.80
CA ALA A 16 -19.14 11.02 -6.51
C ALA A 16 -18.89 11.89 -7.75
N PRO A 17 -18.56 13.18 -7.58
CA PRO A 17 -18.21 14.06 -8.69
C PRO A 17 -17.05 13.52 -9.53
N VAL A 18 -17.11 13.76 -10.84
CA VAL A 18 -16.07 13.40 -11.81
C VAL A 18 -14.64 13.81 -11.42
N GLY A 19 -14.48 14.96 -10.75
CA GLY A 19 -13.19 15.46 -10.30
C GLY A 19 -12.59 14.62 -9.16
N VAL A 20 -13.44 14.13 -8.26
CA VAL A 20 -13.04 13.27 -7.14
C VAL A 20 -12.51 11.94 -7.67
N VAL A 21 -13.30 11.26 -8.52
CA VAL A 21 -12.91 9.96 -9.08
C VAL A 21 -11.64 10.08 -9.92
N TYR A 22 -11.54 11.13 -10.75
CA TYR A 22 -10.32 11.37 -11.52
C TYR A 22 -9.11 11.66 -10.62
N GLY A 23 -9.28 12.44 -9.55
CA GLY A 23 -8.22 12.75 -8.59
C GLY A 23 -7.65 11.49 -7.92
N LEU A 24 -8.51 10.56 -7.51
CA LEU A 24 -8.09 9.27 -6.96
C LEU A 24 -7.26 8.46 -7.95
N LEU A 25 -7.66 8.42 -9.23
CA LEU A 25 -6.89 7.74 -10.26
C LEU A 25 -5.58 8.47 -10.57
N ALA A 26 -5.58 9.80 -10.57
CA ALA A 26 -4.43 10.61 -10.96
C ALA A 26 -3.26 10.53 -9.96
N ASP A 27 -3.52 10.20 -8.69
CA ASP A 27 -2.51 10.18 -7.63
C ASP A 27 -2.19 8.76 -7.15
N PRO A 28 -1.28 8.04 -7.83
CA PRO A 28 -0.99 6.65 -7.53
C PRO A 28 -0.22 6.45 -6.22
N LEU A 29 0.47 7.47 -5.74
CA LEU A 29 1.27 7.37 -4.51
C LEU A 29 0.38 7.22 -3.27
N ARG A 30 -0.90 7.63 -3.37
CA ARG A 30 -1.90 7.43 -2.32
C ARG A 30 -2.64 6.11 -2.43
N TRP A 31 -2.51 5.38 -3.54
CA TRP A 31 -3.24 4.11 -3.73
C TRP A 31 -2.99 3.09 -2.62
N PRO A 32 -1.77 2.90 -2.08
CA PRO A 32 -1.54 1.90 -1.05
C PRO A 32 -2.38 2.09 0.21
N VAL A 33 -2.64 3.34 0.65
CA VAL A 33 -3.50 3.56 1.83
C VAL A 33 -4.99 3.52 1.48
N LEU A 34 -5.36 3.86 0.24
CA LEU A 34 -6.75 3.99 -0.20
C LEU A 34 -7.36 2.67 -0.69
N PHE A 35 -6.57 1.84 -1.36
CA PHE A 35 -7.05 0.67 -2.09
C PHE A 35 -6.39 -0.60 -1.53
N PRO A 36 -7.19 -1.55 -1.00
CA PRO A 36 -6.68 -2.78 -0.39
C PRO A 36 -5.75 -3.58 -1.31
N SER A 37 -6.03 -3.61 -2.61
CA SER A 37 -5.22 -4.36 -3.58
C SER A 37 -3.81 -3.80 -3.82
N TYR A 38 -3.51 -2.55 -3.46
CA TYR A 38 -2.19 -1.95 -3.70
C TYR A 38 -1.31 -2.00 -2.45
N VAL A 39 -0.10 -2.54 -2.62
CA VAL A 39 0.90 -2.67 -1.54
C VAL A 39 1.83 -1.47 -1.51
N HIS A 40 2.39 -1.11 -2.66
CA HIS A 40 3.32 0.01 -2.76
C HIS A 40 3.38 0.56 -4.18
N VAL A 41 3.75 1.84 -4.30
CA VAL A 41 3.99 2.51 -5.59
C VAL A 41 5.21 3.41 -5.47
N GLU A 42 6.16 3.23 -6.38
CA GLU A 42 7.28 4.14 -6.58
C GLU A 42 7.11 4.87 -7.91
N ARG A 43 7.34 6.18 -7.92
CA ARG A 43 7.51 6.94 -9.15
C ARG A 43 8.99 6.93 -9.54
N ILE A 44 9.31 6.26 -10.64
CA ILE A 44 10.66 6.20 -11.19
C ILE A 44 11.00 7.49 -11.94
N ASP A 45 10.04 7.98 -12.74
CA ASP A 45 10.18 9.19 -13.55
C ASP A 45 8.83 9.87 -13.75
N GLY A 46 8.82 11.18 -14.00
CA GLY A 46 7.61 11.88 -14.42
C GLY A 46 7.68 13.41 -14.42
N ASP A 47 6.77 14.01 -15.18
CA ASP A 47 6.64 15.46 -15.40
C ASP A 47 5.28 16.03 -14.96
N GLY A 48 4.49 15.22 -14.23
CA GLY A 48 3.13 15.54 -13.78
C GLY A 48 2.02 15.14 -14.76
N PHE A 49 2.33 14.93 -16.04
CA PHE A 49 1.38 14.40 -17.02
C PHE A 49 1.77 13.02 -17.52
N ARG A 50 3.06 12.74 -17.59
CA ARG A 50 3.62 11.43 -17.89
C ARG A 50 4.38 10.93 -16.68
N GLU A 51 4.24 9.65 -16.41
CA GLU A 51 4.98 9.01 -15.32
C GLU A 51 5.30 7.56 -15.65
N LEU A 52 6.43 7.09 -15.14
CA LEU A 52 6.80 5.68 -15.08
C LEU A 52 6.73 5.25 -13.61
N LEU A 53 5.90 4.26 -13.33
CA LEU A 53 5.69 3.72 -12.00
C LEU A 53 6.24 2.30 -11.88
N HIS A 54 6.75 1.98 -10.70
CA HIS A 54 6.90 0.61 -10.21
C HIS A 54 5.80 0.36 -9.19
N LEU A 55 4.98 -0.66 -9.42
CA LEU A 55 3.75 -0.94 -8.67
C LEU A 55 3.80 -2.35 -8.11
N TRP A 56 3.39 -2.50 -6.86
CA TRP A 56 3.15 -3.79 -6.22
C TRP A 56 1.67 -3.91 -5.89
N ASP A 57 0.99 -4.91 -6.46
CA ASP A 57 -0.42 -5.21 -6.19
C ASP A 57 -0.62 -6.67 -5.77
N MET A 58 -1.61 -6.90 -4.92
CA MET A 58 -2.08 -8.24 -4.54
C MET A 58 -3.07 -8.74 -5.58
N THR A 59 -2.88 -9.97 -6.06
CA THR A 59 -3.82 -10.69 -6.92
C THR A 59 -4.26 -11.99 -6.24
N SER A 60 -5.13 -12.76 -6.90
CA SER A 60 -5.47 -14.11 -6.45
C SER A 60 -4.27 -15.05 -6.41
N ASP A 61 -3.22 -14.75 -7.18
CA ASP A 61 -2.03 -15.58 -7.35
C ASP A 61 -0.85 -15.11 -6.47
N GLY A 62 -1.08 -14.09 -5.63
CA GLY A 62 -0.07 -13.52 -4.73
C GLY A 62 0.36 -12.10 -5.10
N LEU A 63 1.51 -11.68 -4.56
CA LEU A 63 2.07 -10.36 -4.81
C LEU A 63 2.63 -10.28 -6.24
N ARG A 64 2.29 -9.20 -6.95
CA ARG A 64 2.79 -8.93 -8.30
C ARG A 64 3.45 -7.57 -8.38
N ALA A 65 4.65 -7.54 -8.97
CA ALA A 65 5.37 -6.30 -9.30
C ALA A 65 5.24 -5.97 -10.79
N LEU A 66 4.99 -4.70 -11.11
CA LEU A 66 4.73 -4.22 -12.48
C LEU A 66 5.37 -2.87 -12.74
N HIS A 67 5.89 -2.68 -13.95
CA HIS A 67 6.21 -1.35 -14.47
C HIS A 67 5.06 -0.82 -15.33
N VAL A 68 4.59 0.39 -15.03
CA VAL A 68 3.46 1.01 -15.73
C VAL A 68 3.81 2.43 -16.14
N ARG A 69 3.79 2.70 -17.45
CA ARG A 69 3.78 4.06 -17.99
C ARG A 69 2.37 4.60 -17.95
N ARG A 70 2.23 5.88 -17.61
CA ARG A 70 0.94 6.55 -17.61
C ARG A 70 1.01 7.89 -18.32
N HIS A 71 -0.11 8.26 -18.93
CA HIS A 71 -0.32 9.58 -19.50
C HIS A 71 -1.67 10.12 -19.01
N LEU A 72 -1.61 11.20 -18.25
CA LEU A 72 -2.74 11.85 -17.61
C LEU A 72 -3.26 12.96 -18.52
N HIS A 73 -4.57 12.95 -18.74
CA HIS A 73 -5.29 13.99 -19.48
C HIS A 73 -6.36 14.62 -18.57
N PRO A 74 -6.02 15.62 -17.74
CA PRO A 74 -6.96 16.20 -16.78
C PRO A 74 -8.21 16.80 -17.41
N HIS A 75 -8.06 17.47 -18.56
CA HIS A 75 -9.15 18.10 -19.30
C HIS A 75 -10.22 17.11 -19.77
N THR A 76 -9.79 15.92 -20.19
CA THR A 76 -10.69 14.85 -20.66
C THR A 76 -10.92 13.76 -19.59
N ARG A 77 -10.37 13.95 -18.38
CA ARG A 77 -10.44 13.03 -17.23
C ARG A 77 -10.11 11.59 -17.62
N THR A 78 -9.05 11.47 -18.41
CA THR A 78 -8.58 10.19 -18.97
C THR A 78 -7.18 9.90 -18.44
N VAL A 79 -6.91 8.64 -18.14
CA VAL A 79 -5.56 8.14 -17.83
C VAL A 79 -5.28 6.97 -18.76
N GLU A 80 -4.31 7.13 -19.64
CA GLU A 80 -3.79 6.05 -20.45
C GLU A 80 -2.69 5.33 -19.68
N THR A 81 -2.64 4.00 -19.77
CA THR A 81 -1.68 3.17 -19.07
C THR A 81 -1.08 2.13 -20.01
N GLU A 82 0.23 1.94 -19.96
CA GLU A 82 0.94 0.86 -20.64
C GLU A 82 1.73 0.05 -19.61
N ARG A 83 1.45 -1.24 -19.51
CA ARG A 83 2.28 -2.19 -18.75
C ARG A 83 3.49 -2.54 -19.61
N ILE A 84 4.68 -2.48 -19.03
CA ILE A 84 5.93 -2.74 -19.76
C ILE A 84 6.77 -3.79 -19.06
N GLU A 85 7.46 -4.60 -19.85
CA GLU A 85 8.55 -5.44 -19.37
C GLU A 85 9.81 -4.55 -19.17
N PRO A 86 10.30 -4.37 -17.92
CA PRO A 86 11.37 -3.42 -17.63
C PRO A 86 12.67 -3.66 -18.42
N LEU A 87 13.05 -4.92 -18.69
CA LEU A 87 14.31 -5.18 -19.41
C LEU A 87 14.22 -4.92 -20.91
N THR A 88 13.11 -5.30 -21.55
CA THR A 88 12.95 -5.22 -23.01
C THR A 88 12.18 -3.98 -23.47
N GLN A 89 11.57 -3.26 -22.53
CA GLN A 89 10.67 -2.14 -22.78
C GLN A 89 9.44 -2.51 -23.63
N GLN A 90 9.17 -3.81 -23.78
CA GLN A 90 8.03 -4.33 -24.53
C GLN A 90 6.73 -4.02 -23.79
N VAL A 91 5.73 -3.49 -24.50
CA VAL A 91 4.38 -3.29 -23.95
C VAL A 91 3.65 -4.63 -23.87
N THR A 92 3.22 -4.99 -22.67
CA THR A 92 2.53 -6.27 -22.35
C THR A 92 1.03 -6.07 -22.20
N GLY A 93 0.56 -4.83 -22.02
CA GLY A 93 -0.87 -4.51 -21.99
C GLY A 93 -1.13 -3.01 -21.96
N ARG A 94 -2.30 -2.61 -22.41
CA ARG A 94 -2.76 -1.22 -22.41
C ARG A 94 -4.10 -1.07 -21.71
N GLY A 95 -4.30 0.09 -21.12
CA GLY A 95 -5.52 0.48 -20.43
C GLY A 95 -5.83 1.94 -20.66
N VAL A 96 -7.12 2.28 -20.71
CA VAL A 96 -7.62 3.65 -20.75
C VAL A 96 -8.71 3.74 -19.69
N TRP A 97 -8.41 4.47 -18.63
CA TRP A 97 -9.37 4.87 -17.62
C TRP A 97 -10.02 6.17 -18.04
N ARG A 98 -11.35 6.27 -17.94
CA ARG A 98 -12.09 7.47 -18.26
C ARG A 98 -13.18 7.71 -17.22
N VAL A 99 -13.31 8.96 -16.80
CA VAL A 99 -14.38 9.40 -15.89
C VAL A 99 -15.29 10.38 -16.61
N THR A 100 -16.55 10.00 -16.84
CA THR A 100 -17.56 10.87 -17.46
C THR A 100 -18.64 11.28 -16.48
N PRO A 101 -19.31 12.43 -16.67
CA PRO A 101 -20.47 12.79 -15.87
C PRO A 101 -21.56 11.71 -15.93
N GLY A 102 -22.15 11.39 -14.78
CA GLY A 102 -23.27 10.48 -14.62
C GLY A 102 -24.54 11.22 -14.19
N PRO A 103 -25.66 10.48 -14.06
CA PRO A 103 -26.90 11.04 -13.53
C PRO A 103 -26.73 11.52 -12.08
N GLY A 104 -27.56 12.50 -11.67
CA GLY A 104 -27.62 12.94 -10.27
C GLY A 104 -26.37 13.63 -9.73
N GLY A 105 -25.48 14.13 -10.59
CA GLY A 105 -24.22 14.76 -10.18
C GLY A 105 -23.09 13.76 -9.88
N GLY A 106 -23.35 12.45 -10.04
CA GLY A 106 -22.34 11.41 -9.94
C GLY A 106 -21.47 11.29 -11.20
N SER A 107 -20.78 10.18 -11.33
CA SER A 107 -19.89 9.88 -12.46
C SER A 107 -20.00 8.43 -12.91
N VAL A 108 -19.50 8.17 -14.12
CA VAL A 108 -19.30 6.82 -14.64
C VAL A 108 -17.80 6.64 -14.83
N LEU A 109 -17.26 5.62 -14.16
CA LEU A 109 -15.88 5.20 -14.27
C LEU A 109 -15.79 4.04 -15.25
N THR A 110 -15.03 4.21 -16.33
CA THR A 110 -14.83 3.19 -17.36
C THR A 110 -13.37 2.82 -17.47
N LEU A 111 -13.08 1.52 -17.57
CA LEU A 111 -11.78 0.98 -17.93
C LEU A 111 -11.90 0.17 -19.23
N ARG A 112 -11.28 0.68 -20.29
CA ARG A 112 -11.07 -0.05 -21.54
C ARG A 112 -9.67 -0.63 -21.55
N ARG A 113 -9.51 -1.91 -21.85
CA ARG A 113 -8.20 -2.60 -21.91
C ARG A 113 -7.98 -3.22 -23.26
N GLU A 114 -6.71 -3.23 -23.66
CA GLU A 114 -6.21 -4.01 -24.78
C GLU A 114 -5.11 -4.90 -24.23
N LEU A 115 -5.33 -6.21 -24.25
CA LEU A 115 -4.32 -7.17 -23.80
C LEU A 115 -3.32 -7.39 -24.92
N GLY A 116 -2.03 -7.18 -24.62
CA GLY A 116 -0.93 -7.60 -25.48
C GLY A 116 -0.60 -9.08 -25.24
N PRO A 117 0.35 -9.65 -26.00
CA PRO A 117 0.91 -10.95 -25.66
C PRO A 117 1.54 -10.91 -24.27
N SER A 118 1.06 -11.74 -23.35
CA SER A 118 1.61 -11.89 -21.99
C SER A 118 2.98 -12.58 -22.04
N PRO A 119 4.04 -12.03 -21.42
CA PRO A 119 5.31 -12.74 -21.24
C PRO A 119 5.22 -13.77 -20.09
N PHE A 120 4.22 -13.65 -19.20
CA PHE A 120 3.96 -14.64 -18.17
C PHE A 120 3.22 -15.84 -18.76
N PRO A 121 3.59 -17.07 -18.38
CA PRO A 121 2.92 -18.28 -18.87
C PRO A 121 1.42 -18.13 -18.67
N VAL A 122 0.65 -18.42 -19.74
CA VAL A 122 -0.78 -18.59 -19.62
C VAL A 122 -0.98 -19.64 -18.52
N PRO A 123 -1.79 -19.39 -17.48
CA PRO A 123 -2.11 -20.43 -16.52
C PRO A 123 -2.56 -21.68 -17.28
N SER A 124 -2.37 -22.87 -16.72
CA SER A 124 -2.89 -24.12 -17.33
C SER A 124 -4.41 -24.08 -17.59
N ALA A 125 -5.09 -23.09 -17.01
CA ALA A 125 -6.46 -22.67 -17.26
C ALA A 125 -6.64 -22.14 -18.70
N GLY A 126 -7.67 -22.60 -19.40
CA GLY A 126 -7.92 -22.20 -20.78
C GLY A 126 -8.12 -20.69 -20.95
N ALA A 127 -7.98 -20.17 -22.17
CA ALA A 127 -8.11 -18.72 -22.46
C ALA A 127 -9.40 -18.07 -21.91
N GLY A 128 -10.50 -18.84 -21.81
CA GLY A 128 -11.76 -18.37 -21.22
C GLY A 128 -11.71 -18.18 -19.69
N GLU A 129 -10.98 -19.03 -18.97
CA GLU A 129 -10.80 -18.93 -17.51
C GLU A 129 -9.90 -17.74 -17.17
N ALA A 130 -8.81 -17.55 -17.92
CA ALA A 130 -7.94 -16.38 -17.78
C ALA A 130 -8.70 -15.06 -18.01
N ALA A 131 -9.59 -15.01 -19.01
CA ALA A 131 -10.43 -13.84 -19.26
C ALA A 131 -11.44 -13.57 -18.12
N GLN A 132 -12.00 -14.62 -17.50
CA GLN A 132 -12.89 -14.48 -16.36
C GLN A 132 -12.17 -13.95 -15.12
N VAL A 133 -11.02 -14.53 -14.76
CA VAL A 133 -10.19 -14.06 -13.63
C VAL A 133 -9.84 -12.58 -13.81
N LEU A 134 -9.35 -12.19 -14.99
CA LEU A 134 -9.04 -10.79 -15.30
C LEU A 134 -10.26 -9.86 -15.28
N GLY A 135 -11.45 -10.37 -15.59
CA GLY A 135 -12.71 -9.64 -15.50
C GLY A 135 -13.17 -9.44 -14.06
N THR A 136 -12.92 -10.42 -13.19
CA THR A 136 -13.17 -10.34 -11.75
C THR A 136 -12.21 -9.33 -11.10
N GLU A 137 -10.92 -9.41 -11.39
CA GLU A 137 -9.93 -8.44 -10.88
C GLU A 137 -10.26 -7.00 -11.26
N VAL A 138 -10.74 -6.75 -12.47
CA VAL A 138 -11.11 -5.39 -12.88
C VAL A 138 -12.36 -4.88 -12.21
N ARG A 139 -13.36 -5.74 -12.03
CA ARG A 139 -14.55 -5.36 -11.26
C ARG A 139 -14.18 -5.00 -9.83
N ALA A 140 -13.36 -5.82 -9.18
CA ALA A 140 -12.83 -5.53 -7.84
C ALA A 140 -12.10 -4.17 -7.78
N ARG A 141 -11.22 -3.86 -8.75
CA ARG A 141 -10.55 -2.55 -8.81
C ARG A 141 -11.52 -1.38 -9.00
N LEU A 142 -12.53 -1.53 -9.85
CA LEU A 142 -13.56 -0.51 -10.06
C LEU A 142 -14.38 -0.29 -8.78
N ASP A 143 -14.68 -1.36 -8.06
CA ASP A 143 -15.40 -1.32 -6.78
C ASP A 143 -14.56 -0.66 -5.67
N GLU A 144 -13.25 -0.90 -5.61
CA GLU A 144 -12.34 -0.21 -4.67
C GLU A 144 -12.34 1.31 -4.90
N VAL A 145 -12.19 1.74 -6.16
CA VAL A 145 -12.24 3.18 -6.52
C VAL A 145 -13.59 3.78 -6.14
N ARG A 146 -14.69 3.07 -6.45
CA ARG A 146 -16.04 3.50 -6.09
C ARG A 146 -16.20 3.64 -4.58
N ALA A 147 -15.79 2.65 -3.80
CA ALA A 147 -15.95 2.63 -2.34
C ALA A 147 -15.22 3.79 -1.67
N VAL A 148 -14.03 4.17 -2.15
CA VAL A 148 -13.31 5.34 -1.64
C VAL A 148 -13.95 6.64 -2.14
N ALA A 149 -14.28 6.72 -3.43
CA ALA A 149 -14.86 7.92 -4.03
C ALA A 149 -16.19 8.31 -3.41
N GLU A 150 -17.06 7.36 -3.08
CA GLU A 150 -18.39 7.65 -2.50
C GLU A 150 -18.31 8.21 -1.07
N ARG A 151 -17.14 8.14 -0.41
CA ARG A 151 -16.87 8.72 0.92
C ARG A 151 -16.10 10.05 0.86
N TRP A 152 -16.01 10.67 -0.32
CA TRP A 152 -15.13 11.82 -0.56
C TRP A 152 -15.36 13.04 0.35
N GLU A 153 -16.60 13.29 0.78
CA GLU A 153 -16.94 14.42 1.67
C GLU A 153 -16.27 14.31 3.04
N ARG A 154 -15.94 13.08 3.45
CA ARG A 154 -15.39 12.74 4.77
C ARG A 154 -13.95 12.23 4.69
N LEU A 155 -13.39 12.11 3.49
CA LEU A 155 -12.12 11.42 3.27
C LEU A 155 -10.96 12.07 4.04
N ASP A 156 -10.97 13.39 4.19
CA ASP A 156 -9.96 14.13 4.97
C ASP A 156 -10.05 13.82 6.48
N GLU A 157 -11.26 13.57 7.01
CA GLU A 157 -11.46 13.15 8.40
C GLU A 157 -11.05 11.68 8.61
N LEU A 158 -11.22 10.83 7.60
CA LEU A 158 -10.87 9.42 7.63
C LEU A 158 -9.36 9.16 7.45
N LEU A 159 -8.63 10.07 6.80
CA LEU A 159 -7.22 9.90 6.50
C LEU A 159 -6.32 10.64 7.49
N LEU A 160 -5.35 9.93 8.04
CA LEU A 160 -4.29 10.52 8.85
C LEU A 160 -2.93 9.96 8.45
N ALA A 161 -1.93 10.83 8.50
CA ALA A 161 -0.53 10.46 8.34
C ALA A 161 0.29 11.14 9.43
N PHE A 162 1.25 10.41 9.98
CA PHE A 162 2.13 10.91 11.03
C PHE A 162 3.43 10.13 11.01
N SER A 163 4.47 10.72 11.62
CA SER A 163 5.77 10.09 11.73
C SER A 163 6.37 10.30 13.11
N ASP A 164 7.04 9.27 13.60
CA ASP A 164 7.89 9.33 14.79
C ASP A 164 9.33 9.01 14.36
N SER A 165 10.33 9.53 15.09
CA SER A 165 11.74 9.37 14.71
C SER A 165 12.66 9.28 15.91
N VAL A 166 13.80 8.62 15.71
CA VAL A 166 14.87 8.55 16.69
C VAL A 166 16.21 8.81 16.01
N HIS A 167 17.07 9.60 16.66
CA HIS A 167 18.44 9.80 16.24
C HIS A 167 19.37 8.81 16.94
N THR A 168 20.34 8.25 16.22
CA THR A 168 21.30 7.27 16.74
C THR A 168 22.70 7.47 16.15
N ASN A 169 23.72 7.16 16.95
CA ASN A 169 25.11 7.08 16.50
C ASN A 169 25.51 5.64 16.11
N GLY A 170 24.57 4.69 16.18
CA GLY A 170 24.78 3.31 15.77
C GLY A 170 24.88 3.17 14.23
N PRO A 171 25.51 2.09 13.73
CA PRO A 171 25.59 1.82 12.29
C PRO A 171 24.19 1.67 11.66
N PRO A 172 23.92 2.29 10.49
CA PRO A 172 22.65 2.13 9.77
C PRO A 172 22.28 0.68 9.47
N GLU A 173 23.28 -0.16 9.20
CA GLU A 173 23.10 -1.57 8.87
C GLU A 173 22.47 -2.33 10.05
N LEU A 174 22.89 -2.05 11.29
CA LEU A 174 22.33 -2.72 12.47
C LEU A 174 20.90 -2.26 12.79
N VAL A 175 20.57 -1.00 12.48
CA VAL A 175 19.20 -0.51 12.62
C VAL A 175 18.31 -1.13 11.53
N TYR A 176 18.81 -1.21 10.30
CA TYR A 176 18.09 -1.83 9.19
C TYR A 176 17.83 -3.31 9.47
N ASP A 177 18.84 -4.06 9.89
CA ASP A 177 18.75 -5.49 10.18
C ASP A 177 17.73 -5.76 11.29
N PHE A 178 17.71 -4.95 12.36
CA PHE A 178 16.71 -5.06 13.42
C PHE A 178 15.27 -4.88 12.89
N LEU A 179 15.06 -3.89 12.00
CA LEU A 179 13.74 -3.62 11.43
C LEU A 179 13.34 -4.66 10.38
N GLN A 180 14.30 -5.19 9.64
CA GLN A 180 14.07 -6.20 8.61
C GLN A 180 13.69 -7.55 9.21
N ARG A 181 14.39 -7.98 10.27
CA ARG A 181 14.26 -9.29 10.90
C ARG A 181 13.07 -9.36 11.87
N VAL A 182 11.86 -9.22 11.33
CA VAL A 182 10.61 -9.27 12.12
C VAL A 182 10.40 -10.63 12.77
N GLU A 183 10.96 -11.70 12.21
CA GLU A 183 10.93 -13.05 12.80
C GLU A 183 11.55 -13.12 14.20
N ASP A 184 12.44 -12.18 14.55
CA ASP A 184 13.07 -12.12 15.88
C ASP A 184 12.31 -11.19 16.85
N TRP A 185 11.30 -10.45 16.37
CA TRP A 185 10.59 -9.48 17.21
C TRP A 185 9.92 -10.09 18.45
N PRO A 186 9.40 -11.33 18.46
CA PRO A 186 8.85 -11.93 19.69
C PRO A 186 9.85 -11.99 20.86
N ASP A 187 11.15 -12.10 20.56
CA ASP A 187 12.21 -12.11 21.58
C ASP A 187 12.74 -10.71 21.93
N LEU A 188 12.41 -9.69 21.12
CA LEU A 188 13.04 -8.36 21.15
C LEU A 188 12.07 -7.22 21.48
N VAL A 189 10.80 -7.34 21.10
CA VAL A 189 9.78 -6.28 21.18
C VAL A 189 8.66 -6.73 22.12
N PRO A 190 8.51 -6.10 23.30
CA PRO A 190 7.61 -6.60 24.36
C PRO A 190 6.14 -6.81 23.98
N HIS A 191 5.59 -6.00 23.08
CA HIS A 191 4.18 -6.09 22.67
C HIS A 191 3.95 -7.04 21.49
N ILE A 192 4.99 -7.66 20.94
CA ILE A 192 4.90 -8.65 19.86
C ILE A 192 5.00 -10.03 20.49
N GLU A 193 3.94 -10.81 20.36
CA GLU A 193 3.79 -12.10 21.03
C GLU A 193 4.23 -13.25 20.12
N TRP A 194 4.00 -13.11 18.81
CA TRP A 194 4.35 -14.11 17.82
C TRP A 194 4.44 -13.51 16.42
N THR A 195 5.26 -14.13 15.57
CA THR A 195 5.40 -13.78 14.15
C THR A 195 5.63 -15.03 13.30
N GLU A 196 5.01 -15.09 12.13
CA GLU A 196 5.37 -16.02 11.04
C GLU A 196 5.72 -15.24 9.79
N VAL A 197 6.86 -15.56 9.19
CA VAL A 197 7.41 -14.84 8.04
C VAL A 197 7.64 -15.82 6.89
N SER A 198 7.03 -15.55 5.73
CA SER A 198 7.36 -16.18 4.46
C SER A 198 8.10 -15.21 3.54
N THR A 199 9.13 -15.69 2.83
CA THR A 199 9.93 -14.91 1.88
C THR A 199 9.96 -15.61 0.53
N ASP A 200 8.96 -15.34 -0.31
CA ASP A 200 8.83 -15.97 -1.62
C ASP A 200 9.79 -15.37 -2.66
N ALA A 201 10.28 -14.15 -2.42
CA ALA A 201 11.22 -13.45 -3.28
C ALA A 201 12.17 -12.55 -2.48
N PRO A 202 13.38 -12.26 -2.99
CA PRO A 202 14.30 -11.35 -2.33
C PRO A 202 13.67 -9.98 -2.06
N GLY A 203 13.73 -9.52 -0.81
CA GLY A 203 13.18 -8.23 -0.40
C GLY A 203 11.67 -8.20 -0.22
N VAL A 204 10.96 -9.33 -0.34
CA VAL A 204 9.52 -9.43 -0.09
C VAL A 204 9.28 -10.34 1.11
N GLN A 205 8.54 -9.84 2.10
CA GLN A 205 8.11 -10.64 3.26
C GLN A 205 6.59 -10.62 3.34
N VAL A 206 5.97 -11.78 3.50
CA VAL A 206 4.57 -11.91 3.93
C VAL A 206 4.62 -12.32 5.39
N VAL A 207 3.96 -11.55 6.26
CA VAL A 207 4.11 -11.69 7.70
C VAL A 207 2.75 -11.72 8.37
N ASP A 208 2.55 -12.70 9.25
CA ASP A 208 1.50 -12.66 10.27
C ASP A 208 2.11 -12.28 11.61
N ILE A 209 1.47 -11.37 12.33
CA ILE A 209 1.94 -10.79 13.59
C ILE A 209 0.81 -10.84 14.61
N ASP A 210 1.07 -11.48 15.75
CA ASP A 210 0.27 -11.35 16.95
C ASP A 210 0.88 -10.29 17.84
N SER A 211 0.10 -9.27 18.16
CA SER A 211 0.52 -8.18 19.03
C SER A 211 -0.53 -7.94 20.11
N THR A 212 -0.09 -7.52 21.28
CA THR A 212 -1.02 -7.07 22.32
C THR A 212 -1.82 -5.87 21.77
N ALA A 213 -3.16 -5.89 21.93
CA ALA A 213 -3.97 -4.76 21.50
C ALA A 213 -3.48 -3.47 22.17
N TRP A 214 -3.46 -2.37 21.41
CA TRP A 214 -2.93 -1.11 21.91
C TRP A 214 -3.81 -0.43 22.97
N ASP A 215 -5.05 -0.89 23.16
CA ASP A 215 -5.91 -0.54 24.30
C ASP A 215 -5.63 -1.39 25.56
N GLY A 216 -4.62 -2.25 25.50
CA GLY A 216 -4.25 -3.19 26.57
C GLY A 216 -5.16 -4.41 26.64
N GLY A 217 -6.00 -4.64 25.61
CA GLY A 217 -6.88 -5.78 25.49
C GLY A 217 -6.19 -7.07 25.02
N ASP A 218 -6.99 -7.97 24.47
CA ASP A 218 -6.54 -9.29 24.00
C ASP A 218 -5.59 -9.19 22.80
N THR A 219 -4.86 -10.28 22.52
CA THR A 219 -4.00 -10.42 21.34
C THR A 219 -4.77 -10.13 20.05
N VAL A 220 -4.16 -9.33 19.17
CA VAL A 220 -4.66 -9.02 17.82
C VAL A 220 -3.71 -9.60 16.79
N THR A 221 -4.24 -10.50 15.96
CA THR A 221 -3.56 -11.01 14.77
C THR A 221 -3.74 -10.04 13.61
N SER A 222 -2.64 -9.67 12.96
CA SER A 222 -2.63 -8.88 11.74
C SER A 222 -1.72 -9.53 10.69
N GLY A 223 -2.10 -9.38 9.43
CA GLY A 223 -1.35 -9.90 8.29
C GLY A 223 -0.84 -8.75 7.44
N ALA A 224 0.42 -8.82 7.00
CA ALA A 224 1.08 -7.75 6.28
C ALA A 224 2.00 -8.24 5.15
N VAL A 225 2.20 -7.38 4.16
CA VAL A 225 3.27 -7.52 3.16
C VAL A 225 4.30 -6.42 3.39
N ARG A 226 5.58 -6.81 3.44
CA ARG A 226 6.71 -5.90 3.62
C ARG A 226 7.64 -5.96 2.41
N LEU A 227 8.06 -4.79 1.93
CA LEU A 227 9.03 -4.63 0.86
C LEU A 227 10.29 -3.98 1.44
N CYS A 228 11.40 -4.69 1.36
CA CYS A 228 12.68 -4.33 1.96
C CYS A 228 13.64 -3.81 0.89
N PHE A 229 14.06 -2.54 1.00
CA PHE A 229 14.95 -1.87 0.07
C PHE A 229 16.29 -1.51 0.76
N PRO A 230 17.18 -2.50 1.00
CA PRO A 230 18.37 -2.28 1.82
C PRO A 230 19.32 -1.25 1.23
N ALA A 231 19.49 -1.26 -0.09
CA ALA A 231 20.35 -0.28 -0.79
C ALA A 231 19.81 1.16 -0.71
N ALA A 232 18.50 1.33 -0.53
CA ALA A 232 17.86 2.64 -0.41
C ALA A 232 17.56 3.03 1.04
N GLY A 233 17.79 2.13 2.00
CA GLY A 233 17.64 2.38 3.43
C GLY A 233 16.19 2.50 3.89
N TYR A 234 15.23 1.80 3.29
CA TYR A 234 13.86 1.79 3.80
C TYR A 234 13.14 0.45 3.65
N ILE A 235 12.10 0.27 4.46
CA ILE A 235 11.18 -0.86 4.43
C ILE A 235 9.76 -0.29 4.36
N VAL A 236 8.97 -0.76 3.40
CA VAL A 236 7.53 -0.49 3.31
C VAL A 236 6.78 -1.67 3.90
N HIS A 237 5.68 -1.41 4.59
CA HIS A 237 4.79 -2.40 5.20
C HIS A 237 3.35 -2.00 4.88
N LYS A 238 2.55 -2.96 4.42
CA LYS A 238 1.11 -2.79 4.15
C LYS A 238 0.36 -3.88 4.91
N ASP A 239 -0.57 -3.49 5.76
CA ASP A 239 -1.51 -4.46 6.33
C ASP A 239 -2.46 -4.94 5.23
N VAL A 240 -2.46 -6.24 4.99
CA VAL A 240 -3.40 -6.94 4.09
C VAL A 240 -4.57 -7.54 4.87
N VAL A 241 -4.37 -7.80 6.16
CA VAL A 241 -5.41 -8.07 7.15
C VAL A 241 -5.25 -7.02 8.27
N PRO A 242 -5.80 -5.81 8.08
CA PRO A 242 -5.65 -4.73 9.05
C PRO A 242 -6.56 -4.92 10.28
N PRO A 243 -6.20 -4.33 11.44
CA PRO A 243 -7.11 -4.21 12.58
C PRO A 243 -8.48 -3.61 12.18
N GLU A 244 -9.54 -4.00 12.88
CA GLU A 244 -10.94 -3.71 12.48
C GLU A 244 -11.21 -2.22 12.22
N ILE A 245 -10.68 -1.34 13.08
CA ILE A 245 -10.84 0.11 12.98
C ILE A 245 -10.16 0.73 11.75
N LEU A 246 -9.30 -0.01 11.06
CA LEU A 246 -8.55 0.45 9.90
C LEU A 246 -9.14 -0.13 8.61
N ALA A 247 -9.44 0.75 7.66
CA ALA A 247 -9.79 0.40 6.29
C ALA A 247 -8.53 0.25 5.40
N GLY A 248 -7.43 0.93 5.77
CA GLY A 248 -6.14 0.79 5.14
C GLY A 248 -5.03 1.33 6.04
N HIS A 249 -3.89 0.63 6.07
CA HIS A 249 -2.74 1.04 6.87
C HIS A 249 -1.45 0.68 6.15
N THR A 250 -0.56 1.67 6.02
CA THR A 250 0.80 1.49 5.52
C THR A 250 1.80 2.11 6.47
N VAL A 251 2.94 1.47 6.62
CA VAL A 251 4.07 1.96 7.41
C VAL A 251 5.31 2.01 6.53
N GLN A 252 6.09 3.08 6.64
CA GLN A 252 7.41 3.18 6.02
C GLN A 252 8.46 3.46 7.10
N TRP A 253 9.43 2.57 7.18
CA TRP A 253 10.62 2.74 7.99
C TRP A 253 11.73 3.28 7.10
N SER A 254 12.30 4.44 7.41
CA SER A 254 13.33 5.09 6.60
C SER A 254 14.56 5.42 7.44
N LEU A 255 15.72 5.09 6.92
CA LEU A 255 17.02 5.39 7.50
C LEU A 255 17.63 6.56 6.72
N LEU A 256 17.84 7.68 7.42
CA LEU A 256 18.33 8.93 6.85
C LEU A 256 19.70 9.25 7.48
N PRO A 257 20.82 8.82 6.85
CA PRO A 257 22.15 9.19 7.31
C PRO A 257 22.39 10.69 7.14
N ASP A 258 23.05 11.31 8.11
CA ASP A 258 23.48 12.69 8.06
C ASP A 258 24.88 12.87 8.68
N SER A 259 25.38 14.11 8.72
CA SER A 259 26.73 14.39 9.26
C SER A 259 26.88 14.11 10.76
N SER A 260 25.79 14.00 11.50
CA SER A 260 25.75 13.75 12.94
C SER A 260 25.49 12.29 13.31
N GLY A 261 25.05 11.45 12.37
CA GLY A 261 24.76 10.05 12.60
C GLY A 261 23.65 9.56 11.68
N LEU A 262 22.65 8.91 12.27
CA LEU A 262 21.50 8.37 11.56
C LEU A 262 20.19 8.82 12.23
N THR A 263 19.24 9.28 11.41
CA THR A 263 17.85 9.45 11.85
C THR A 263 17.00 8.33 11.26
N ALA A 264 16.45 7.47 12.13
CA ALA A 264 15.48 6.45 11.75
C ALA A 264 14.06 7.02 11.94
N VAL A 265 13.24 6.95 10.90
CA VAL A 265 11.89 7.52 10.86
C VAL A 265 10.89 6.40 10.57
N CYS A 266 9.81 6.34 11.35
CA CYS A 266 8.65 5.51 11.06
C CYS A 266 7.48 6.42 10.64
N THR A 267 6.96 6.24 9.43
CA THR A 267 5.81 7.01 8.91
C THR A 267 4.61 6.11 8.72
N HIS A 268 3.51 6.44 9.38
CA HIS A 268 2.22 5.77 9.20
C HIS A 268 1.34 6.58 8.25
N SER A 269 0.62 5.89 7.37
CA SER A 269 -0.54 6.42 6.66
C SER A 269 -1.72 5.49 6.89
N VAL A 270 -2.84 6.06 7.33
CA VAL A 270 -4.01 5.34 7.79
C VAL A 270 -5.26 5.88 7.14
N MET A 271 -6.17 4.97 6.78
CA MET A 271 -7.56 5.23 6.48
C MET A 271 -8.43 4.53 7.52
N LEU A 272 -9.23 5.29 8.25
CA LEU A 272 -10.17 4.77 9.25
C LEU A 272 -11.37 4.07 8.60
N ARG A 273 -11.91 3.06 9.29
CA ARG A 273 -13.18 2.41 8.99
C ARG A 273 -14.28 3.03 9.85
N GLU A 274 -15.03 3.98 9.27
CA GLU A 274 -16.07 4.73 9.99
C GLU A 274 -17.13 3.80 10.61
N GLU A 275 -17.44 2.69 9.94
CA GLU A 275 -18.45 1.73 10.39
C GLU A 275 -18.01 0.94 11.65
N ALA A 276 -16.71 0.85 11.91
CA ALA A 276 -16.15 0.19 13.10
C ALA A 276 -15.96 1.15 14.29
N LEU A 277 -16.28 2.44 14.14
CA LEU A 277 -16.03 3.44 15.16
C LEU A 277 -16.72 3.12 16.49
N VAL A 278 -18.00 2.74 16.43
CA VAL A 278 -18.81 2.48 17.62
C VAL A 278 -18.45 1.17 18.29
N SER A 279 -18.13 0.12 17.53
CA SER A 279 -17.67 -1.15 18.10
C SER A 279 -16.31 -0.98 18.79
N PHE A 280 -15.45 -0.13 18.22
CA PHE A 280 -14.09 0.06 18.68
C PHE A 280 -13.94 1.03 19.85
N LEU A 281 -14.59 2.20 19.81
CA LEU A 281 -14.48 3.24 20.86
C LEU A 281 -15.73 3.36 21.76
N GLY A 282 -16.80 2.63 21.45
CA GLY A 282 -18.06 2.70 22.18
C GLY A 282 -19.03 3.76 21.64
N ALA A 283 -20.21 3.80 22.25
CA ALA A 283 -21.29 4.68 21.82
C ALA A 283 -20.94 6.17 22.02
N GLY A 284 -21.16 6.97 20.97
CA GLY A 284 -20.91 8.42 20.99
C GLY A 284 -19.51 8.84 20.56
N ALA A 285 -18.64 7.89 20.21
CA ALA A 285 -17.31 8.18 19.68
C ALA A 285 -17.36 8.98 18.37
N THR A 286 -16.40 9.88 18.19
CA THR A 286 -16.24 10.70 17.00
C THR A 286 -15.03 10.26 16.17
N LEU A 287 -14.96 10.70 14.89
CA LEU A 287 -13.76 10.49 14.08
C LEU A 287 -12.52 11.16 14.70
N THR A 288 -12.69 12.28 15.41
CA THR A 288 -11.59 12.94 16.12
C THR A 288 -11.03 12.03 17.22
N ASP A 289 -11.89 11.35 17.97
CA ASP A 289 -11.48 10.39 19.01
C ASP A 289 -10.73 9.22 18.37
N ALA A 290 -11.26 8.62 17.30
CA ALA A 290 -10.56 7.54 16.58
C ALA A 290 -9.20 7.95 16.05
N ARG A 291 -9.07 9.16 15.50
CA ARG A 291 -7.77 9.67 15.03
C ARG A 291 -6.77 9.81 16.17
N HIS A 292 -7.21 10.34 17.31
CA HIS A 292 -6.36 10.50 18.49
C HIS A 292 -5.88 9.15 19.01
N GLU A 293 -6.81 8.21 19.18
CA GLU A 293 -6.51 6.90 19.73
C GLU A 293 -5.61 6.09 18.80
N VAL A 294 -5.92 6.02 17.49
CA VAL A 294 -5.08 5.33 16.50
C VAL A 294 -3.68 5.95 16.40
N ARG A 295 -3.57 7.30 16.39
CA ARG A 295 -2.27 7.99 16.39
C ARG A 295 -1.46 7.63 17.63
N THR A 296 -2.11 7.56 18.79
CA THR A 296 -1.46 7.29 20.07
C THR A 296 -0.96 5.85 20.12
N GLY A 297 -1.83 4.87 19.85
CA GLY A 297 -1.48 3.45 19.92
C GLY A 297 -0.38 3.07 18.92
N LEU A 298 -0.56 3.39 17.65
CA LEU A 298 0.45 3.09 16.61
C LEU A 298 1.75 3.88 16.81
N GLY A 299 1.66 5.11 17.30
CA GLY A 299 2.82 5.93 17.63
C GLY A 299 3.64 5.36 18.77
N GLN A 300 3.00 4.88 19.84
CA GLN A 300 3.68 4.24 20.97
C GLN A 300 4.36 2.94 20.54
N ALA A 301 3.68 2.08 19.80
CA ALA A 301 4.23 0.82 19.31
C ALA A 301 5.46 1.04 18.41
N SER A 302 5.37 1.97 17.45
CA SER A 302 6.49 2.27 16.55
C SER A 302 7.65 2.97 17.26
N ALA A 303 7.38 3.87 18.21
CA ALA A 303 8.42 4.51 19.01
C ALA A 303 9.21 3.51 19.87
N GLU A 304 8.54 2.49 20.42
CA GLU A 304 9.21 1.40 21.15
C GLU A 304 10.17 0.63 20.23
N ILE A 305 9.70 0.22 19.05
CA ILE A 305 10.52 -0.48 18.05
C ILE A 305 11.74 0.36 17.63
N LEU A 306 11.54 1.66 17.35
CA LEU A 306 12.64 2.58 17.03
C LEU A 306 13.66 2.69 18.17
N GLY A 307 13.17 2.78 19.41
CA GLY A 307 14.01 2.83 20.61
C GLY A 307 14.86 1.57 20.79
N LEU A 308 14.26 0.40 20.56
CA LEU A 308 14.95 -0.89 20.63
C LEU A 308 15.97 -1.05 19.50
N ALA A 309 15.64 -0.66 18.27
CA ALA A 309 16.56 -0.67 17.14
C ALA A 309 17.78 0.23 17.39
N LYS A 310 17.55 1.45 17.91
CA LYS A 310 18.63 2.33 18.36
C LYS A 310 19.50 1.66 19.42
N TRP A 311 18.89 1.11 20.47
CA TRP A 311 19.62 0.48 21.56
C TRP A 311 20.46 -0.72 21.06
N HIS A 312 19.92 -1.52 20.14
CA HIS A 312 20.61 -2.63 19.51
C HIS A 312 21.88 -2.15 18.78
N ALA A 313 21.74 -1.14 17.91
CA ALA A 313 22.84 -0.61 17.13
C ALA A 313 23.95 0.05 17.99
N GLU A 314 23.58 0.78 19.03
CA GLU A 314 24.55 1.43 19.93
C GLU A 314 25.24 0.45 20.88
N SER A 315 24.54 -0.62 21.29
CA SER A 315 25.11 -1.63 22.19
C SER A 315 26.13 -2.52 21.52
N ALA A 316 25.99 -2.76 20.22
CA ALA A 316 26.98 -3.49 19.43
C ALA A 316 28.36 -2.78 19.44
N LEU A 317 28.37 -1.45 19.31
CA LEU A 317 29.59 -0.65 19.38
C LEU A 317 30.30 -0.78 20.74
N ARG A 318 29.54 -0.82 21.84
CA ARG A 318 30.08 -0.98 23.20
C ARG A 318 30.70 -2.34 23.49
N ARG A 319 30.37 -3.37 22.70
CA ARG A 319 30.94 -4.72 22.87
C ARG A 319 32.23 -4.93 22.08
N VAL A 320 32.54 -4.03 21.15
CA VAL A 320 33.71 -4.11 20.26
C VAL A 320 34.85 -3.20 20.73
N GLY A 321 34.57 -2.19 21.57
CA GLY A 321 35.56 -1.31 22.21
C GLY A 321 35.95 -1.78 23.61
#